data_AF-X7Z4N9-F1
#
_entry.id   AF-X7Z4N9-F1
#
_cell.length_a   1.000
_cell.length_b   1.000
_cell.length_c   1.000
_cell.angle_alpha   90.00
_cell.angle_beta   90.00
_cell.angle_gamma   90.00
#
_symmetry.space_group_name_H-M   'P 1'
#
loop_
_entity.id
_entity.type
_entity.pdbx_description
1 polymer ?
#
loop_
_entity_poly.entity_id
_entity_poly.type
_entity_poly.pdbx_seq_one_letter_code
_entity_poly.pdbx_strand_id
1 'polypeptide(L)'
;MVAPQENSAAVGLSDEVMRDLVNAGAVDLVIATVEHGAPSEAARAWWGNFLVQKANEAGVELDELPITPEQVAAVIALVDQGKLSNKLARQVVEGVLAGEGEPEQVMNARGLAVVRDDSLIQAAVDEALAANPDIVEKIRGGKVQAAAPSSARS
;
A
#
# COMPACT_ATOMS: atom_id res chain seq x y z
N MET A 1 53.61 -20.06 32.31
CA MET A 1 53.56 -18.71 31.74
C MET A 1 53.52 -18.80 30.22
N VAL A 2 52.40 -19.23 29.61
CA VAL A 2 52.07 -18.98 28.18
C VAL A 2 50.55 -19.15 27.98
N ALA A 3 49.90 -18.06 27.54
CA ALA A 3 48.68 -17.89 26.70
C ALA A 3 47.29 -18.45 27.13
N PRO A 4 46.17 -17.93 26.55
CA PRO A 4 45.95 -16.70 25.78
C PRO A 4 44.83 -15.81 26.36
N GLN A 5 44.84 -14.52 26.00
CA GLN A 5 43.67 -13.67 26.10
C GLN A 5 42.68 -14.09 25.01
N GLU A 6 41.67 -14.88 25.38
CA GLU A 6 40.56 -15.23 24.51
C GLU A 6 39.64 -14.00 24.39
N ASN A 7 39.91 -13.17 23.38
CA ASN A 7 38.94 -12.18 22.91
C ASN A 7 37.87 -12.92 22.08
N SER A 8 37.02 -13.68 22.77
CA SER A 8 35.81 -14.26 22.20
C SER A 8 34.66 -13.25 22.32
N ALA A 9 34.83 -12.09 21.68
CA ALA A 9 33.71 -11.19 21.44
C ALA A 9 33.00 -11.71 20.19
N ALA A 10 31.87 -12.38 20.41
CA ALA A 10 30.86 -12.56 19.37
C ALA A 10 30.73 -11.24 18.60
N VAL A 11 30.83 -11.30 17.28
CA VAL A 11 30.62 -10.17 16.38
C VAL A 11 29.20 -9.66 16.59
N GLY A 12 29.01 -8.81 17.59
CA GLY A 12 27.82 -8.01 17.76
C GLY A 12 27.82 -7.04 16.59
N LEU A 13 27.15 -7.42 15.51
CA LEU A 13 26.69 -6.47 14.52
C LEU A 13 25.95 -5.39 15.33
N SER A 14 26.53 -4.20 15.43
CA SER A 14 25.88 -3.07 16.08
C SER A 14 24.50 -2.88 15.44
N ASP A 15 23.51 -2.48 16.24
CA ASP A 15 22.14 -2.21 15.79
C ASP A 15 22.11 -1.33 14.52
N GLU A 16 23.04 -0.38 14.42
CA GLU A 16 23.26 0.49 13.25
C GLU A 16 23.68 -0.29 11.99
N VAL A 17 24.64 -1.22 12.10
CA VAL A 17 25.12 -2.03 10.97
C VAL A 17 24.02 -2.97 10.50
N MET A 18 23.29 -3.58 11.43
CA MET A 18 22.14 -4.43 11.10
C MET A 18 21.04 -3.61 10.41
N ARG A 19 20.74 -2.40 10.90
CA ARG A 19 19.79 -1.49 10.27
C ARG A 19 20.22 -1.07 8.86
N ASP A 20 21.49 -0.78 8.66
CA ASP A 20 22.01 -0.38 7.34
C ASP A 20 22.00 -1.55 6.35
N LEU A 21 22.29 -2.78 6.79
CA LEU A 21 22.16 -3.98 5.97
C LEU A 21 20.70 -4.25 5.58
N VAL A 22 19.77 -4.14 6.53
CA VAL A 22 18.33 -4.26 6.26
C VAL A 22 17.86 -3.17 5.30
N ASN A 23 18.32 -1.93 5.48
CA ASN A 23 18.01 -0.84 4.56
C ASN A 23 18.56 -1.10 3.16
N ALA A 24 19.79 -1.61 3.04
CA ALA A 24 20.38 -1.98 1.76
C ALA A 24 19.54 -3.06 1.05
N GLY A 25 19.17 -4.13 1.76
CA GLY A 25 18.29 -5.18 1.24
C GLY A 25 16.92 -4.65 0.82
N ALA A 26 16.34 -3.73 1.60
CA ALA A 26 15.08 -3.06 1.26
C ALA A 26 15.19 -2.18 0.00
N VAL A 27 16.33 -1.52 -0.23
CA VAL A 27 16.53 -0.67 -1.42
C VAL A 27 16.46 -1.50 -2.69
N ASP A 28 17.17 -2.62 -2.75
CA ASP A 28 17.18 -3.50 -3.93
C ASP A 28 15.79 -4.08 -4.20
N LEU A 29 15.08 -4.51 -3.15
CA LEU A 29 13.70 -5.01 -3.26
C LEU A 29 12.73 -3.94 -3.75
N VAL A 30 12.88 -2.70 -3.28
CA VAL A 30 12.09 -1.55 -3.77
C VAL A 30 12.38 -1.28 -5.25
N ILE A 31 13.64 -1.27 -5.67
CA ILE A 31 14.02 -1.04 -7.07
C ILE A 31 13.39 -2.13 -7.95
N ALA A 32 13.58 -3.40 -7.60
CA ALA A 32 13.01 -4.53 -8.34
C ALA A 32 11.48 -4.43 -8.44
N THR A 33 10.80 -4.04 -7.36
CA THR A 33 9.34 -3.86 -7.36
C THR A 33 8.89 -2.73 -8.31
N VAL A 34 9.68 -1.66 -8.41
CA VAL A 34 9.42 -0.55 -9.34
C VAL A 34 9.65 -0.98 -10.80
N GLU A 35 10.63 -1.84 -11.06
CA GLU A 35 10.86 -2.42 -12.40
C GLU A 35 9.66 -3.25 -12.90
N HIS A 36 8.89 -3.83 -11.97
CA HIS A 36 7.61 -4.49 -12.27
C HIS A 36 6.41 -3.52 -12.40
N GLY A 37 6.64 -2.21 -12.40
CA GLY A 37 5.64 -1.19 -12.68
C GLY A 37 4.95 -0.60 -11.45
N ALA A 38 5.40 -0.93 -10.23
CA ALA A 38 4.86 -0.31 -9.02
C ALA A 38 5.36 1.13 -8.83
N PRO A 39 4.53 2.05 -8.31
CA PRO A 39 5.00 3.38 -7.91
C PRO A 39 5.99 3.28 -6.74
N SER A 40 7.11 4.01 -6.86
CA SER A 40 8.22 3.91 -5.90
C SER A 40 7.86 4.28 -4.46
N GLU A 41 6.86 5.14 -4.26
CA GLU A 41 6.37 5.47 -2.92
C GLU A 41 5.61 4.29 -2.29
N ALA A 42 4.75 3.62 -3.07
CA ALA A 42 4.03 2.44 -2.59
C ALA A 42 4.99 1.27 -2.31
N ALA A 43 5.97 1.04 -3.21
CA ALA A 43 6.98 0.01 -3.00
C ALA A 43 7.74 0.23 -1.68
N ARG A 44 8.21 1.47 -1.42
CA ARG A 44 8.87 1.82 -0.15
C ARG A 44 7.95 1.62 1.05
N ALA A 45 6.68 1.98 0.95
CA ALA A 45 5.73 1.79 2.03
C ALA A 45 5.48 0.30 2.34
N TRP A 46 5.45 -0.57 1.32
CA TRP A 46 5.30 -2.01 1.52
C TRP A 46 6.54 -2.64 2.17
N TRP A 47 7.72 -2.43 1.57
CA TRP A 47 8.98 -2.99 2.07
C TRP A 47 9.40 -2.41 3.41
N GLY A 48 9.31 -1.08 3.57
CA GLY A 48 9.78 -0.36 4.76
C GLY A 48 8.82 -0.36 5.96
N ASN A 49 7.56 -0.77 5.79
CA ASN A 49 6.61 -0.85 6.90
C ASN A 49 6.09 -2.27 7.11
N PHE A 50 5.30 -2.80 6.17
CA PHE A 50 4.58 -4.05 6.41
C PHE A 50 5.47 -5.28 6.28
N LEU A 51 6.32 -5.35 5.24
CA LEU A 51 7.16 -6.52 5.02
C LEU A 51 8.32 -6.58 6.00
N VAL A 52 8.94 -5.45 6.38
CA VAL A 52 9.93 -5.45 7.48
C VAL A 52 9.33 -5.90 8.81
N GLN A 53 8.06 -5.55 9.09
CA GLN A 53 7.37 -6.09 10.25
C GLN A 53 7.21 -7.61 10.15
N LYS A 54 6.82 -8.14 8.99
CA LYS A 54 6.66 -9.59 8.77
C LYS A 54 7.99 -10.35 8.85
N ALA A 55 9.08 -9.78 8.34
CA ALA A 55 10.42 -10.33 8.46
C ALA A 55 10.84 -10.43 9.94
N ASN A 56 10.64 -9.35 10.70
CA ASN A 56 10.91 -9.32 12.14
C ASN A 56 10.05 -10.31 12.93
N GLU A 57 8.75 -10.46 12.58
CA GLU A 57 7.84 -11.44 13.21
C GLU A 57 8.28 -12.88 12.95
N ALA A 58 8.80 -13.18 11.76
CA ALA A 58 9.31 -14.49 11.39
C ALA A 58 10.77 -14.73 11.85
N GLY A 59 11.49 -13.68 12.26
CA GLY A 59 12.89 -13.76 12.65
C GLY A 59 13.83 -14.06 11.47
N VAL A 60 13.48 -13.58 10.28
CA VAL A 60 14.24 -13.77 9.03
C VAL A 60 14.61 -12.42 8.42
N GLU A 61 15.57 -12.40 7.49
CA GLU A 61 15.89 -11.19 6.73
C GLU A 61 14.77 -10.82 5.74
N LEU A 62 14.76 -9.57 5.30
CA LEU A 62 13.70 -9.06 4.43
C LEU A 62 13.64 -9.77 3.06
N ASP A 63 14.80 -10.16 2.51
CA ASP A 63 14.90 -10.89 1.25
C ASP A 63 14.61 -12.39 1.38
N GLU A 64 14.59 -12.92 2.61
CA GLU A 64 14.24 -14.32 2.90
C GLU A 64 12.73 -14.54 3.02
N LEU A 65 11.93 -13.47 3.01
CA LEU A 65 10.48 -13.61 3.00
C LEU A 65 10.01 -14.36 1.74
N PRO A 66 9.05 -15.30 1.86
CA PRO A 66 8.48 -16.02 0.73
C PRO A 66 7.49 -15.16 -0.08
N ILE A 67 7.95 -13.98 -0.52
CA ILE A 67 7.23 -13.08 -1.42
C ILE A 67 8.21 -12.37 -2.33
N THR A 68 7.88 -12.32 -3.62
CA THR A 68 8.75 -11.69 -4.63
C THR A 68 8.40 -10.22 -4.87
N PRO A 69 9.34 -9.40 -5.36
CA PRO A 69 9.05 -8.04 -5.83
C PRO A 69 7.93 -7.95 -6.86
N GLU A 70 7.84 -8.93 -7.77
CA GLU A 70 6.75 -9.04 -8.76
C GLU A 70 5.38 -9.18 -8.07
N GLN A 71 5.29 -10.07 -7.07
CA GLN A 71 4.06 -10.28 -6.32
C GLN A 71 3.65 -9.05 -5.51
N VAL A 72 4.62 -8.32 -4.92
CA VAL A 72 4.34 -7.04 -4.26
C VAL A 72 3.80 -6.02 -5.26
N ALA A 73 4.39 -5.92 -6.45
CA ALA A 73 3.91 -5.03 -7.51
C ALA A 73 2.48 -5.39 -7.95
N ALA A 74 2.17 -6.69 -8.09
CA ALA A 74 0.82 -7.16 -8.41
C ALA A 74 -0.20 -6.78 -7.33
N VAL A 75 0.13 -6.92 -6.04
CA VAL A 75 -0.74 -6.45 -4.94
C VAL A 75 -1.00 -4.96 -5.02
N ILE A 76 0.04 -4.14 -5.27
CA ILE A 76 -0.10 -2.70 -5.43
C ILE A 76 -1.03 -2.36 -6.59
N ALA A 77 -0.88 -3.04 -7.73
CA ALA A 77 -1.73 -2.86 -8.89
C ALA A 77 -3.20 -3.21 -8.60
N LEU A 78 -3.47 -4.26 -7.82
CA LEU A 78 -4.85 -4.62 -7.42
C LEU A 78 -5.49 -3.56 -6.51
N VAL A 79 -4.70 -2.90 -5.66
CA VAL A 79 -5.17 -1.78 -4.83
C VAL A 79 -5.46 -0.55 -5.70
N ASP A 80 -4.56 -0.23 -6.63
CA ASP A 80 -4.71 0.91 -7.54
C ASP A 80 -5.94 0.74 -8.46
N GLN A 81 -6.19 -0.48 -8.93
CA GLN A 81 -7.39 -0.86 -9.69
C GLN A 81 -8.68 -0.83 -8.84
N GLY A 82 -8.58 -0.60 -7.53
CA GLY A 82 -9.72 -0.61 -6.61
C GLY A 82 -10.32 -1.99 -6.35
N LYS A 83 -9.66 -3.07 -6.81
CA LYS A 83 -10.05 -4.46 -6.54
C LYS A 83 -9.74 -4.88 -5.10
N LEU A 84 -8.77 -4.23 -4.47
CA LEU A 84 -8.43 -4.41 -3.06
C LEU A 84 -8.48 -3.08 -2.32
N SER A 85 -8.93 -3.12 -1.06
CA SER A 85 -8.60 -2.05 -0.12
C SER A 85 -7.24 -2.32 0.50
N ASN A 86 -6.60 -1.28 1.06
CA ASN A 86 -5.33 -1.44 1.78
C ASN A 86 -5.37 -2.51 2.88
N LYS A 87 -6.52 -2.68 3.55
CA LYS A 87 -6.70 -3.72 4.58
C LYS A 87 -6.70 -5.13 3.97
N LEU A 88 -7.43 -5.32 2.86
CA LEU A 88 -7.55 -6.62 2.19
C LEU A 88 -6.25 -7.01 1.47
N ALA A 89 -5.53 -6.02 0.94
CA ALA A 89 -4.21 -6.23 0.35
C ALA A 89 -3.21 -6.85 1.33
N ARG A 90 -3.23 -6.43 2.61
CA ARG A 90 -2.40 -7.07 3.65
C ARG A 90 -2.76 -8.53 3.84
N GLN A 91 -4.04 -8.87 3.85
CA GLN A 91 -4.49 -10.27 3.96
C GLN A 91 -4.11 -11.11 2.74
N VAL A 92 -4.04 -10.51 1.56
CA VAL A 92 -3.51 -11.15 0.36
C VAL A 92 -2.03 -11.44 0.53
N VAL A 93 -1.22 -10.44 0.92
CA VAL A 93 0.21 -10.62 1.18
C VAL A 93 0.46 -11.70 2.23
N GLU A 94 -0.34 -11.76 3.30
CA GLU A 94 -0.25 -12.82 4.31
C GLU A 94 -0.52 -14.22 3.73
N GLY A 95 -1.44 -14.35 2.76
CA GLY A 95 -1.65 -15.62 2.06
C GLY A 95 -0.49 -15.98 1.12
N VAL A 96 0.07 -14.99 0.41
CA VAL A 96 1.26 -15.20 -0.43
C VAL A 96 2.43 -15.67 0.43
N LEU A 97 2.67 -15.02 1.57
CA LEU A 97 3.69 -15.41 2.54
C LEU A 97 3.46 -16.82 3.12
N ALA A 98 2.20 -17.27 3.20
CA ALA A 98 1.85 -18.64 3.61
C ALA A 98 2.03 -19.67 2.49
N GLY A 99 2.45 -19.26 1.28
CA GLY A 99 2.64 -20.13 0.13
C GLY A 99 1.33 -20.50 -0.58
N GLU A 100 0.27 -19.71 -0.44
CA GLU A 100 -1.03 -19.97 -1.07
C GLU A 100 -1.06 -19.64 -2.58
N GLY A 101 0.03 -19.10 -3.13
CA GLY A 101 0.22 -18.83 -4.55
C GLY A 101 0.26 -17.34 -4.87
N GLU A 102 -0.18 -16.99 -6.08
CA GLU A 102 -0.11 -15.63 -6.60
C GLU A 102 -1.15 -14.70 -5.95
N PRO A 103 -0.86 -13.39 -5.82
CA PRO A 103 -1.77 -12.41 -5.19
C PRO A 103 -3.21 -12.44 -5.68
N GLU A 104 -3.41 -12.56 -7.00
CA GLU A 104 -4.77 -12.67 -7.58
C GLU A 104 -5.46 -13.99 -7.20
N GLN A 105 -4.71 -15.09 -7.11
CA GLN A 105 -5.26 -16.38 -6.69
C GLN A 105 -5.71 -16.32 -5.24
N VAL A 106 -4.86 -15.76 -4.35
CA VAL A 106 -5.17 -15.58 -2.93
C VAL A 106 -6.39 -14.66 -2.75
N MET A 107 -6.46 -13.54 -3.48
CA MET A 107 -7.62 -12.64 -3.45
C MET A 107 -8.92 -13.38 -3.81
N ASN A 108 -8.91 -14.14 -4.91
CA ASN A 108 -10.09 -14.84 -5.39
C ASN A 108 -10.48 -16.00 -4.48
N ALA A 109 -9.51 -16.82 -4.06
CA ALA A 109 -9.74 -17.98 -3.20
C ALA A 109 -10.30 -17.58 -1.82
N ARG A 110 -9.86 -16.44 -1.28
CA ARG A 110 -10.31 -15.91 0.01
C ARG A 110 -11.51 -14.96 -0.10
N GLY A 111 -12.02 -14.70 -1.31
CA GLY A 111 -13.16 -13.80 -1.52
C GLY A 111 -12.90 -12.35 -1.09
N LEU A 112 -11.65 -11.88 -1.23
CA LEU A 112 -11.20 -10.57 -0.75
C LEU A 112 -11.37 -9.46 -1.80
N ALA A 113 -11.93 -9.76 -2.96
CA ALA A 113 -12.19 -8.76 -3.98
C ALA A 113 -13.23 -7.75 -3.48
N VAL A 114 -12.92 -6.46 -3.59
CA VAL A 114 -13.86 -5.38 -3.31
C VAL A 114 -14.89 -5.36 -4.43
N VAL A 115 -16.10 -5.81 -4.13
CA VAL A 115 -17.26 -5.61 -5.00
C VAL A 115 -17.72 -4.17 -4.81
N ARG A 116 -17.60 -3.35 -5.85
CA ARG A 116 -18.30 -2.06 -5.90
C ARG A 116 -19.69 -2.28 -6.48
N ASP A 117 -20.71 -2.22 -5.64
CA ASP A 117 -22.11 -2.11 -6.05
C ASP A 117 -22.41 -0.70 -6.60
N ASP A 118 -21.78 -0.31 -7.72
CA ASP A 118 -22.06 0.96 -8.40
C ASP A 118 -23.54 1.07 -8.81
N SER A 119 -24.22 -0.07 -9.01
CA SER A 119 -25.65 -0.13 -9.36
C SER A 119 -26.59 0.33 -8.24
N LEU A 120 -26.20 0.22 -6.96
CA LEU A 120 -27.03 0.66 -5.83
C LEU A 120 -26.83 2.15 -5.50
N ILE A 121 -25.61 2.67 -5.69
CA ILE A 121 -25.32 4.08 -5.43
C ILE A 121 -25.95 4.98 -6.51
N GLN A 122 -25.90 4.60 -7.79
CA GLN A 122 -26.62 5.34 -8.83
C GLN A 122 -28.13 5.38 -8.60
N ALA A 123 -28.74 4.25 -8.21
CA ALA A 123 -30.18 4.21 -7.91
C ALA A 123 -30.58 5.12 -6.74
N ALA A 124 -29.80 5.13 -5.65
CA ALA A 124 -30.07 6.01 -4.51
C ALA A 124 -29.89 7.50 -4.83
N VAL A 125 -28.94 7.83 -5.71
CA VAL A 125 -28.72 9.21 -6.17
C VAL A 125 -29.83 9.66 -7.13
N ASP A 126 -30.23 8.82 -8.08
CA ASP A 126 -31.36 9.10 -8.98
C ASP A 126 -32.69 9.21 -8.22
N GLU A 127 -32.92 8.39 -7.19
CA GLU A 127 -34.12 8.46 -6.36
C GLU A 127 -34.14 9.75 -5.50
N ALA A 128 -33.01 10.18 -4.96
CA ALA A 128 -32.89 11.45 -4.24
C ALA A 128 -33.08 12.68 -5.16
N LEU A 129 -32.59 12.60 -6.41
CA LEU A 129 -32.78 13.61 -7.45
C LEU A 129 -34.23 13.66 -7.95
N ALA A 130 -34.88 12.50 -8.11
CA ALA A 130 -36.29 12.39 -8.51
C ALA A 130 -37.24 12.86 -7.40
N ALA A 131 -36.88 12.64 -6.13
CA ALA A 131 -37.68 13.06 -4.98
C ALA A 131 -37.58 14.56 -4.66
N ASN A 132 -36.56 15.28 -5.16
CA ASN A 132 -36.35 16.71 -4.87
C ASN A 132 -35.80 17.50 -6.10
N PRO A 133 -36.62 17.72 -7.15
CA PRO A 133 -36.21 18.47 -8.34
C PRO A 133 -35.82 19.94 -8.06
N ASP A 134 -36.34 20.55 -7.00
CA ASP A 134 -36.03 21.93 -6.57
C ASP A 134 -34.55 22.15 -6.17
N ILE A 135 -33.80 21.10 -5.81
CA ILE A 135 -32.39 21.20 -5.41
C ILE A 135 -31.48 21.45 -6.63
N VAL A 136 -31.86 20.92 -7.80
CA VAL A 136 -31.09 21.04 -9.05
C VAL A 136 -31.08 22.50 -9.55
N GLU A 137 -32.21 23.21 -9.41
CA GLU A 137 -32.31 24.63 -9.77
C GLU A 137 -31.50 25.54 -8.84
N LYS A 138 -31.47 25.24 -7.53
CA LYS A 138 -30.67 26.00 -6.55
C LYS A 138 -29.16 25.89 -6.78
N ILE A 139 -28.67 24.71 -7.21
CA ILE A 139 -27.24 24.51 -7.50
C ILE A 139 -26.82 25.23 -8.78
N ARG A 140 -27.70 25.33 -9.80
CA ARG A 140 -27.45 26.12 -11.01
C ARG A 140 -27.46 27.63 -10.76
N GLY A 141 -28.32 28.12 -9.86
CA GLY A 141 -28.42 29.54 -9.52
C GLY A 141 -27.28 30.08 -8.63
N GLY A 142 -26.57 29.23 -7.89
CA GLY A 142 -25.59 29.65 -6.88
C GLY A 142 -24.22 30.12 -7.39
N LYS A 143 -23.87 29.91 -8.66
CA LYS A 143 -22.53 30.27 -9.21
C LYS A 143 -22.41 31.68 -9.79
N VAL A 144 -23.48 32.49 -9.85
CA VAL A 144 -23.44 33.82 -10.51
C VAL A 144 -23.29 34.98 -9.52
N GLN A 145 -23.34 34.75 -8.20
CA GLN A 145 -23.15 35.82 -7.21
C GLN A 145 -21.70 35.90 -6.67
N ALA A 146 -20.71 35.72 -7.54
CA ALA A 146 -19.32 36.10 -7.26
C ALA A 146 -18.87 37.18 -8.27
N ALA A 147 -19.70 38.21 -8.45
CA ALA A 147 -19.29 39.43 -9.12
C ALA A 147 -18.51 40.30 -8.11
N ALA A 148 -17.20 40.08 -8.04
CA ALA A 148 -16.29 41.15 -7.63
C ALA A 148 -16.15 42.13 -8.82
N PRO A 149 -16.32 43.43 -8.59
CA PRO A 149 -15.44 44.38 -9.24
C PRO A 149 -14.60 45.13 -8.21
N SER A 150 -13.30 44.90 -8.32
CA SER A 150 -12.27 45.82 -7.86
C SER A 150 -12.39 47.13 -8.66
N SER A 151 -12.44 48.28 -7.97
CA SER A 151 -11.71 49.52 -8.29
C SER A 151 -12.48 50.80 -7.96
N ALA A 152 -11.71 51.73 -7.39
CA ALA A 152 -11.88 53.18 -7.40
C ALA A 152 -13.05 53.79 -6.61
N ARG A 153 -12.72 54.33 -5.43
CA ARG A 153 -13.19 55.68 -5.10
C ARG A 153 -12.04 56.48 -4.49
N SER A 154 -11.87 57.66 -5.08
CA SER A 154 -10.94 58.76 -4.84
C SER A 154 -10.84 59.20 -3.38
#